data_AF-A0A7W4F2Q7-F1
#
_entry.id   AF-A0A7W4F2Q7-F1
#
_cell.length_a   1.000
_cell.length_b   1.000
_cell.length_c   1.000
_cell.angle_alpha   90.00
_cell.angle_beta   90.00
_cell.angle_gamma   90.00
#
_symmetry.space_group_name_H-M   'P 1'
#
loop_
_entity.id
_entity.type
_entity.pdbx_description
1 polymer ?
#
loop_
_entity_poly.entity_id
_entity_poly.type
_entity_poly.pdbx_seq_one_letter_code
_entity_poly.pdbx_strand_id
1 'polypeptide(L)'
;MIELLIGAVVAAGVGRYIIKGYSATGVLMVGGLLLLAISALMGKSLLPASAASTGWRATDIIEYVKILLMSRGGDLGMMIMMLCGFAAYMTHIGANDVVVKLASRPLQMINSPYLLMVAAYFVACLMSLAVSSATGLGVLLMATLFPLMVNVGISRGAAAAICASPAAIILAPTSGDVVLAAKAAEMPLVDFAFKTTLPISIAAIVCMAIAHFFWQRYLDKKNNEQHHIMDVSEITTHAPGFYAVLPFTPILGVLVFDGKWGPELHIITVLVGCMLLAAVIEFLRSFSAKQVFTGLEVAYRGMADAFASVVMLLVAAGVFAQGLSTVGFISGLISLAQSFGTGGIIMMLVLVVITMLAAMTTGSGNAPFYAFVELIPKLAAQMGVNPAYLVIPMLQASNLGRTLSPVSGVVVAVSGMAKISPFEVVKRTSVPVIVGLIVVIVATELLVPQHL
;
A
#
# COMPACT_ATOMS: atom_id res chain seq x y z
N MET A 1 -16.65 3.47 -31.38
CA MET A 1 -15.22 3.32 -31.77
C MET A 1 -14.40 4.59 -31.54
N ILE A 2 -14.90 5.79 -31.90
CA ILE A 2 -14.15 7.05 -31.69
C ILE A 2 -13.88 7.34 -30.20
N GLU A 3 -14.85 7.05 -29.34
CA GLU A 3 -14.77 7.20 -27.87
C GLU A 3 -13.68 6.31 -27.25
N LEU A 4 -13.58 5.07 -27.73
CA LEU A 4 -12.54 4.11 -27.39
C LEU A 4 -11.15 4.62 -27.77
N LEU A 5 -11.03 5.18 -28.99
CA LEU A 5 -9.75 5.65 -29.52
C LEU A 5 -9.27 6.89 -28.75
N ILE A 6 -10.17 7.83 -28.45
CA ILE A 6 -9.87 9.02 -27.62
C ILE A 6 -9.38 8.57 -26.24
N GLY A 7 -10.15 7.74 -25.54
CA GLY A 7 -9.76 7.27 -24.21
C GLY A 7 -8.45 6.48 -24.23
N ALA A 8 -8.23 5.62 -25.23
CA ALA A 8 -7.00 4.84 -25.38
C ALA A 8 -5.78 5.72 -25.62
N VAL A 9 -5.88 6.74 -26.49
CA VAL A 9 -4.77 7.66 -26.77
C VAL A 9 -4.39 8.45 -25.53
N VAL A 10 -5.37 9.00 -24.80
CA VAL A 10 -5.09 9.76 -23.58
C VAL A 10 -4.53 8.84 -22.49
N ALA A 11 -5.11 7.65 -22.30
CA ALA A 11 -4.61 6.67 -21.32
C ALA A 11 -3.19 6.20 -21.64
N ALA A 12 -2.87 5.93 -22.92
CA ALA A 12 -1.52 5.58 -23.36
C ALA A 12 -0.54 6.74 -23.14
N GLY A 13 -0.98 7.99 -23.38
CA GLY A 13 -0.22 9.19 -23.06
C GLY A 13 0.11 9.29 -21.58
N VAL A 14 -0.91 9.18 -20.72
CA VAL A 14 -0.77 9.18 -19.25
C VAL A 14 0.20 8.08 -18.80
N GLY A 15 -0.01 6.85 -19.24
CA GLY A 15 0.88 5.72 -18.92
C GLY A 15 2.32 5.97 -19.35
N ARG A 16 2.55 6.49 -20.56
CA ARG A 16 3.89 6.82 -21.08
C ARG A 16 4.60 7.86 -20.23
N TYR A 17 3.92 8.92 -19.81
CA TYR A 17 4.54 9.97 -18.99
C TYR A 17 4.82 9.51 -17.56
N ILE A 18 3.96 8.66 -16.98
CA ILE A 18 4.23 8.00 -15.70
C ILE A 18 5.48 7.12 -15.80
N ILE A 19 5.60 6.30 -16.86
CA ILE A 19 6.77 5.45 -17.10
C ILE A 19 8.06 6.29 -17.30
N LYS A 20 7.93 7.50 -17.85
CA LYS A 20 9.05 8.45 -17.99
C LYS A 20 9.43 9.17 -16.69
N GLY A 21 8.76 8.88 -15.56
CA GLY A 21 9.09 9.45 -14.25
C GLY A 21 8.43 10.80 -13.95
N TYR A 22 7.41 11.22 -14.70
CA TYR A 22 6.63 12.40 -14.36
C TYR A 22 5.71 12.11 -13.16
N SER A 23 5.36 13.15 -12.39
CA SER A 23 4.43 13.02 -11.26
C SER A 23 3.09 12.45 -11.70
N ALA A 24 2.71 11.29 -11.17
CA ALA A 24 1.44 10.63 -11.47
C ALA A 24 0.24 11.56 -11.20
N THR A 25 0.27 12.32 -10.11
CA THR A 25 -0.76 13.30 -9.76
C THR A 25 -0.95 14.34 -10.88
N GLY A 26 0.15 14.93 -11.37
CA GLY A 26 0.08 15.94 -12.41
C GLY A 26 -0.40 15.36 -13.74
N VAL A 27 0.14 14.21 -14.14
CA VAL A 27 -0.20 13.57 -15.42
C VAL A 27 -1.65 13.10 -15.46
N LEU A 28 -2.16 12.49 -14.37
CA LEU A 28 -3.56 12.06 -14.26
C LEU A 28 -4.51 13.27 -14.25
N MET A 29 -4.18 14.33 -13.52
CA MET A 29 -4.99 15.55 -13.46
C MET A 29 -5.13 16.16 -14.85
N VAL A 30 -4.02 16.38 -15.55
CA VAL A 30 -4.03 16.94 -16.91
C VAL A 30 -4.78 16.04 -17.89
N GLY A 31 -4.52 14.72 -17.85
CA GLY A 31 -5.24 13.76 -18.69
C GLY A 31 -6.74 13.75 -18.44
N GLY A 32 -7.15 13.85 -17.17
CA GLY A 32 -8.56 13.87 -16.78
C GLY A 32 -9.27 15.14 -17.19
N LEU A 33 -8.65 16.31 -16.97
CA LEU A 33 -9.17 17.59 -17.43
C LEU A 33 -9.31 17.62 -18.96
N LEU A 34 -8.34 17.07 -19.69
CA LEU A 34 -8.40 16.96 -21.15
C LEU A 34 -9.56 16.07 -21.60
N LEU A 35 -9.78 14.92 -20.94
CA LEU A 35 -10.91 14.04 -21.25
C LEU A 35 -12.26 14.70 -20.92
N LEU A 36 -12.38 15.40 -19.79
CA LEU A 36 -13.59 16.14 -19.44
C LEU A 36 -13.86 17.28 -20.42
N ALA A 37 -12.82 17.99 -20.90
CA ALA A 37 -12.95 18.99 -21.93
C ALA A 37 -13.46 18.38 -23.25
N ILE A 38 -12.94 17.22 -23.65
CA ILE A 38 -13.44 16.50 -24.84
C ILE A 38 -14.90 16.07 -24.63
N SER A 39 -15.25 15.50 -23.48
CA SER A 39 -16.63 15.16 -23.13
C SER A 39 -17.59 16.36 -23.19
N ALA A 40 -17.12 17.53 -22.76
CA ALA A 40 -17.88 18.77 -22.79
C ALA A 40 -18.20 19.21 -24.23
N LEU A 41 -17.20 19.10 -25.12
CA LEU A 41 -17.32 19.36 -26.56
C LEU A 41 -18.26 18.36 -27.25
N MET A 42 -18.26 17.10 -26.79
CA MET A 42 -19.19 16.06 -27.24
C MET A 42 -20.63 16.23 -26.69
N GLY A 43 -20.88 17.23 -25.85
CA GLY A 43 -22.19 17.50 -25.28
C GLY A 43 -22.63 16.55 -24.18
N LYS A 44 -21.71 15.78 -23.59
CA LYS A 44 -21.99 14.83 -22.52
C LYS A 44 -22.08 15.54 -21.16
N SER A 45 -22.87 14.97 -20.24
CA SER A 45 -22.92 15.46 -18.86
C SER A 45 -21.63 15.12 -18.13
N LEU A 46 -21.03 16.12 -17.47
CA LEU A 46 -19.74 16.01 -16.79
C LEU A 46 -19.90 15.71 -15.30
N LEU A 47 -20.92 16.31 -14.70
CA LEU A 47 -21.19 16.22 -13.27
C LEU A 47 -21.98 14.95 -12.93
N PRO A 48 -21.80 14.40 -11.72
CA PRO A 48 -22.67 13.36 -11.19
C PRO A 48 -24.13 13.80 -11.21
N ALA A 49 -25.07 12.86 -11.36
CA ALA A 49 -26.51 13.17 -11.39
C ALA A 49 -27.01 13.89 -10.12
N SER A 50 -26.29 13.75 -9.01
CA SER A 50 -26.59 14.41 -7.72
C SER A 50 -26.07 15.85 -7.61
N ALA A 51 -25.26 16.33 -8.56
CA ALA A 51 -24.68 17.67 -8.53
C ALA A 51 -25.38 18.60 -9.53
N ALA A 52 -25.78 19.79 -9.07
CA ALA A 52 -26.36 20.81 -9.93
C ALA A 52 -25.30 21.40 -10.87
N SER A 53 -25.67 21.64 -12.14
CA SER A 53 -24.79 22.34 -13.08
C SER A 53 -24.59 23.79 -12.65
N THR A 54 -23.40 24.30 -12.88
CA THR A 54 -23.03 25.71 -12.69
C THR A 54 -23.57 26.61 -13.81
N GLY A 55 -24.25 26.04 -14.80
CA GLY A 55 -24.83 26.75 -15.95
C GLY A 55 -23.91 26.81 -17.16
N TRP A 56 -22.58 26.67 -16.99
CA TRP A 56 -21.60 26.61 -18.08
C TRP A 56 -20.79 25.32 -18.02
N ARG A 57 -20.66 24.62 -19.15
CA ARG A 57 -19.92 23.33 -19.20
C ARG A 57 -18.43 23.47 -18.84
N ALA A 58 -17.81 24.62 -19.11
CA ALA A 58 -16.42 24.87 -18.75
C ALA A 58 -16.24 24.98 -17.22
N THR A 59 -17.18 25.62 -16.53
CA THR A 59 -17.15 25.74 -15.06
C THR A 59 -17.59 24.44 -14.38
N ASP A 60 -18.40 23.60 -15.03
CA ASP A 60 -18.74 22.25 -14.55
C ASP A 60 -17.50 21.34 -14.44
N ILE A 61 -16.47 21.53 -15.27
CA ILE A 61 -15.18 20.81 -15.14
C ILE A 61 -14.49 21.18 -13.83
N ILE A 62 -14.42 22.49 -13.53
CA ILE A 62 -13.77 23.00 -12.31
C ILE A 62 -14.60 22.61 -11.08
N GLU A 63 -15.91 22.68 -11.18
CA GLU A 63 -16.85 22.24 -10.13
C GLU A 63 -16.66 20.77 -9.81
N TYR A 64 -16.44 19.92 -10.82
CA TYR A 64 -16.15 18.51 -10.60
C TYR A 64 -14.86 18.29 -9.80
N VAL A 65 -13.80 19.06 -10.10
CA VAL A 65 -12.55 19.01 -9.31
C VAL A 65 -12.82 19.41 -7.86
N LYS A 66 -13.62 20.46 -7.61
CA LYS A 66 -14.02 20.88 -6.26
C LYS A 66 -14.76 19.77 -5.52
N ILE A 67 -15.74 19.13 -6.18
CA ILE A 67 -16.51 18.01 -5.61
C ILE A 67 -15.57 16.87 -5.19
N LEU A 68 -14.58 16.54 -6.02
CA LEU A 68 -13.58 15.52 -5.69
C LEU A 68 -12.66 15.97 -4.55
N LEU A 69 -12.21 17.22 -4.51
CA LEU A 69 -11.43 17.75 -3.38
C LEU A 69 -12.19 17.66 -2.06
N MET A 70 -13.49 18.01 -2.05
CA MET A 70 -14.31 17.94 -0.84
C MET A 70 -14.58 16.50 -0.42
N SER A 71 -15.00 15.65 -1.35
CA SER A 71 -15.36 14.25 -1.05
C SER A 71 -14.14 13.38 -0.76
N ARG A 72 -13.08 13.46 -1.58
CA ARG A 72 -11.85 12.68 -1.36
C ARG A 72 -11.00 13.28 -0.25
N GLY A 73 -10.95 14.59 -0.07
CA GLY A 73 -10.19 15.22 1.01
C GLY A 73 -10.85 15.07 2.39
N GLY A 74 -12.17 15.27 2.47
CA GLY A 74 -12.90 15.27 3.75
C GLY A 74 -13.28 13.88 4.27
N ASP A 75 -13.37 12.87 3.42
CA ASP A 75 -13.78 11.52 3.81
C ASP A 75 -12.57 10.56 3.77
N LEU A 76 -12.40 9.86 2.65
CA LEU A 76 -11.37 8.83 2.45
C LEU A 76 -9.94 9.35 2.67
N GLY A 77 -9.62 10.53 2.15
CA GLY A 77 -8.34 11.18 2.35
C GLY A 77 -8.08 11.53 3.80
N MET A 78 -9.11 11.91 4.56
CA MET A 78 -8.97 12.17 5.99
C MET A 78 -8.68 10.89 6.78
N MET A 79 -9.29 9.76 6.41
CA MET A 79 -8.93 8.46 6.98
C MET A 79 -7.44 8.15 6.79
N ILE A 80 -6.94 8.30 5.54
CA ILE A 80 -5.54 8.04 5.21
C ILE A 80 -4.60 9.02 5.92
N MET A 81 -4.93 10.30 5.93
CA MET A 81 -4.15 11.32 6.64
C MET A 81 -4.01 11.00 8.13
N MET A 82 -5.12 10.66 8.80
CA MET A 82 -5.10 10.27 10.22
C MET A 82 -4.24 9.03 10.47
N LEU A 83 -4.29 8.03 9.59
CA LEU A 83 -3.44 6.85 9.67
C LEU A 83 -1.96 7.19 9.52
N CYS A 84 -1.61 8.01 8.54
CA CYS A 84 -0.23 8.47 8.33
C CYS A 84 0.28 9.33 9.49
N GLY A 85 -0.55 10.24 10.01
CA GLY A 85 -0.23 11.07 11.17
C GLY A 85 -0.01 10.24 12.43
N PHE A 86 -0.89 9.26 12.69
CA PHE A 86 -0.73 8.33 13.80
C PHE A 86 0.57 7.51 13.66
N ALA A 87 0.86 6.96 12.47
CA ALA A 87 2.08 6.20 12.22
C ALA A 87 3.35 7.05 12.40
N ALA A 88 3.32 8.31 11.96
CA ALA A 88 4.41 9.26 12.19
C ALA A 88 4.62 9.53 13.69
N TYR A 89 3.53 9.69 14.44
CA TYR A 89 3.59 9.88 15.88
C TYR A 89 4.15 8.65 16.63
N MET A 90 3.72 7.45 16.29
CA MET A 90 4.25 6.20 16.87
C MET A 90 5.73 6.00 16.61
N THR A 91 6.20 6.45 15.44
CA THR A 91 7.62 6.47 15.11
C THR A 91 8.36 7.51 15.97
N HIS A 92 7.81 8.72 16.09
CA HIS A 92 8.42 9.81 16.85
C HIS A 92 8.63 9.47 18.34
N ILE A 93 7.64 8.86 18.99
CA ILE A 93 7.72 8.48 20.41
C ILE A 93 8.53 7.18 20.64
N GLY A 94 9.06 6.56 19.58
CA GLY A 94 9.86 5.34 19.65
C GLY A 94 9.05 4.06 19.90
N ALA A 95 7.72 4.08 19.76
CA ALA A 95 6.88 2.90 19.99
C ALA A 95 7.18 1.79 18.96
N ASN A 96 7.38 2.17 17.70
CA ASN A 96 7.76 1.22 16.64
C ASN A 96 9.10 0.53 16.94
N ASP A 97 10.08 1.24 17.48
CA ASP A 97 11.39 0.69 17.83
C ASP A 97 11.29 -0.37 18.95
N VAL A 98 10.39 -0.15 19.92
CA VAL A 98 10.13 -1.12 20.99
C VAL A 98 9.52 -2.40 20.45
N VAL A 99 8.56 -2.31 19.51
CA VAL A 99 7.98 -3.49 18.84
C VAL A 99 9.09 -4.31 18.18
N VAL A 100 10.00 -3.65 17.47
CA VAL A 100 11.12 -4.32 16.78
C VAL A 100 12.05 -5.00 17.77
N LYS A 101 12.44 -4.29 18.84
CA LYS A 101 13.33 -4.82 19.88
C LYS A 101 12.74 -6.05 20.54
N LEU A 102 11.45 -6.05 20.85
CA LEU A 102 10.78 -7.20 21.47
C LEU A 102 10.64 -8.36 20.49
N ALA A 103 10.27 -8.08 19.24
CA ALA A 103 10.06 -9.12 18.23
C ALA A 103 11.37 -9.78 17.76
N SER A 104 12.50 -9.06 17.83
CA SER A 104 13.83 -9.57 17.44
C SER A 104 14.53 -10.41 18.50
N ARG A 105 14.18 -10.29 19.79
CA ARG A 105 14.77 -11.09 20.89
C ARG A 105 14.69 -12.61 20.68
N PRO A 106 13.54 -13.22 20.38
CA PRO A 106 13.46 -14.68 20.23
C PRO A 106 14.29 -15.21 19.05
N LEU A 107 14.57 -14.37 18.04
CA LEU A 107 15.38 -14.75 16.90
C LEU A 107 16.84 -15.02 17.28
N GLN A 108 17.36 -14.38 18.32
CA GLN A 108 18.74 -14.60 18.79
C GLN A 108 18.98 -16.03 19.32
N MET A 109 17.92 -16.81 19.58
CA MET A 109 18.01 -18.18 20.07
C MET A 109 18.15 -19.23 18.95
N ILE A 110 18.03 -18.82 17.67
CA ILE A 110 18.05 -19.74 16.53
C ILE A 110 19.47 -19.82 15.95
N ASN A 111 20.10 -21.00 16.07
CA ASN A 111 21.46 -21.24 15.58
C ASN A 111 21.56 -21.60 14.09
N SER A 112 20.44 -21.93 13.43
CA SER A 112 20.42 -22.32 12.01
C SER A 112 20.24 -21.08 11.11
N PRO A 113 21.20 -20.73 10.23
CA PRO A 113 21.16 -19.48 9.47
C PRO A 113 19.93 -19.34 8.57
N TYR A 114 19.59 -20.37 7.79
CA TYR A 114 18.43 -20.31 6.89
C TYR A 114 17.09 -20.41 7.63
N LEU A 115 17.05 -21.08 8.79
CA LEU A 115 15.85 -21.11 9.62
C LEU A 115 15.63 -19.75 10.30
N LEU A 116 16.71 -19.12 10.77
CA LEU A 116 16.69 -17.76 11.30
C LEU A 116 16.18 -16.78 10.22
N MET A 117 16.66 -16.89 8.99
CA MET A 117 16.24 -16.02 7.88
C MET A 117 14.72 -16.08 7.66
N VAL A 118 14.15 -17.29 7.65
CA VAL A 118 12.70 -17.50 7.50
C VAL A 118 11.94 -16.95 8.71
N ALA A 119 12.41 -17.23 9.92
CA ALA A 119 11.80 -16.69 11.13
C ALA A 119 11.86 -15.15 11.18
N ALA A 120 12.99 -14.56 10.77
CA ALA A 120 13.18 -13.12 10.65
C ALA A 120 12.24 -12.50 9.62
N TYR A 121 11.99 -13.17 8.50
CA TYR A 121 11.01 -12.73 7.51
C TYR A 121 9.59 -12.70 8.09
N PHE A 122 9.16 -13.74 8.80
CA PHE A 122 7.85 -13.75 9.45
C PHE A 122 7.73 -12.64 10.51
N VAL A 123 8.75 -12.48 11.35
CA VAL A 123 8.80 -11.39 12.33
C VAL A 123 8.72 -10.03 11.64
N ALA A 124 9.46 -9.82 10.56
CA ALA A 124 9.44 -8.58 9.81
C ALA A 124 8.06 -8.33 9.15
N CYS A 125 7.38 -9.36 8.66
CA CYS A 125 6.01 -9.26 8.15
C CYS A 125 5.01 -8.91 9.27
N LEU A 126 5.15 -9.51 10.45
CA LEU A 126 4.33 -9.14 11.62
C LEU A 126 4.60 -7.69 12.04
N MET A 127 5.83 -7.21 11.94
CA MET A 127 6.18 -5.81 12.20
C MET A 127 5.53 -4.85 11.20
N SER A 128 5.19 -5.29 9.99
CA SER A 128 4.45 -4.46 9.02
C SER A 128 3.01 -4.16 9.46
N LEU A 129 2.49 -4.85 10.49
CA LEU A 129 1.23 -4.49 11.15
C LEU A 129 1.33 -3.18 11.92
N ALA A 130 2.49 -2.92 12.53
CA ALA A 130 2.77 -1.72 13.32
C ALA A 130 3.37 -0.60 12.47
N VAL A 131 4.22 -0.95 11.51
CA VAL A 131 4.92 0.00 10.64
C VAL A 131 4.35 -0.08 9.23
N SER A 132 3.46 0.86 8.90
CA SER A 132 2.79 0.91 7.60
C SER A 132 3.66 1.40 6.44
N SER A 133 4.80 2.05 6.72
CA SER A 133 5.72 2.55 5.70
C SER A 133 6.71 1.47 5.29
N ALA A 134 6.71 1.06 4.02
CA ALA A 134 7.67 0.07 3.50
C ALA A 134 9.13 0.52 3.63
N THR A 135 9.44 1.77 3.26
CA THR A 135 10.79 2.32 3.38
C THR A 135 11.18 2.47 4.85
N GLY A 136 10.26 2.97 5.69
CA GLY A 136 10.49 3.10 7.13
C GLY A 136 10.77 1.75 7.80
N LEU A 137 9.95 0.74 7.50
CA LEU A 137 10.14 -0.63 7.96
C LEU A 137 11.47 -1.20 7.46
N GLY A 138 11.82 -1.03 6.19
CA GLY A 138 13.09 -1.51 5.64
C GLY A 138 14.31 -0.91 6.34
N VAL A 139 14.34 0.41 6.53
CA VAL A 139 15.43 1.11 7.25
C VAL A 139 15.52 0.64 8.70
N LEU A 140 14.37 0.50 9.36
CA LEU A 140 14.28 0.03 10.74
C LEU A 140 14.81 -1.41 10.88
N LEU A 141 14.43 -2.30 9.97
CA LEU A 141 14.93 -3.69 9.92
C LEU A 141 16.43 -3.74 9.63
N MET A 142 16.93 -2.83 8.78
CA MET A 142 18.37 -2.70 8.51
C MET A 142 19.17 -2.24 9.73
N ALA A 143 18.58 -1.44 10.61
CA ALA A 143 19.21 -1.04 11.86
C ALA A 143 19.16 -2.15 12.95
N THR A 144 18.27 -3.15 12.79
CA THR A 144 17.92 -4.08 13.89
C THR A 144 18.13 -5.56 13.53
N LEU A 145 17.36 -6.10 12.58
CA LEU A 145 17.43 -7.51 12.17
C LEU A 145 18.62 -7.80 11.26
N PHE A 146 19.04 -6.85 10.43
CA PHE A 146 20.13 -7.08 9.48
C PHE A 146 21.46 -7.47 10.16
N PRO A 147 21.96 -6.75 11.20
CA PRO A 147 23.17 -7.16 11.90
C PRO A 147 23.05 -8.56 12.52
N LEU A 148 21.90 -8.88 13.12
CA LEU A 148 21.65 -10.19 13.72
C LEU A 148 21.74 -11.32 12.69
N MET A 149 21.12 -11.14 11.51
CA MET A 149 21.15 -12.13 10.43
C MET A 149 22.56 -12.34 9.89
N VAL A 150 23.29 -11.25 9.64
CA VAL A 150 24.65 -11.31 9.10
C VAL A 150 25.60 -12.01 10.09
N ASN A 151 25.41 -11.80 11.39
CA ASN A 151 26.31 -12.33 12.43
C ASN A 151 26.20 -13.83 12.68
N VAL A 152 25.07 -14.44 12.34
CA VAL A 152 24.94 -15.91 12.35
C VAL A 152 25.33 -16.55 11.01
N GLY A 153 25.83 -15.76 10.06
CA GLY A 153 26.28 -16.25 8.76
C GLY A 153 25.23 -16.25 7.64
N ILE A 154 24.23 -15.36 7.67
CA ILE A 154 23.41 -15.08 6.47
C ILE A 154 24.16 -14.07 5.60
N SER A 155 24.16 -14.25 4.28
CA SER A 155 24.81 -13.30 3.37
C SER A 155 24.18 -11.91 3.46
N ARG A 156 24.97 -10.85 3.23
CA ARG A 156 24.46 -9.45 3.25
C ARG A 156 23.30 -9.27 2.28
N GLY A 157 23.40 -9.85 1.09
CA GLY A 157 22.33 -9.78 0.09
C GLY A 157 21.05 -10.48 0.55
N ALA A 158 21.15 -11.66 1.16
CA ALA A 158 19.97 -12.38 1.68
C ALA A 158 19.32 -11.62 2.84
N ALA A 159 20.11 -11.12 3.79
CA ALA A 159 19.64 -10.28 4.89
C ALA A 159 18.94 -9.00 4.39
N ALA A 160 19.54 -8.32 3.40
CA ALA A 160 18.94 -7.15 2.76
C ALA A 160 17.62 -7.49 2.06
N ALA A 161 17.53 -8.64 1.39
CA ALA A 161 16.29 -9.09 0.76
C ALA A 161 15.16 -9.31 1.79
N ILE A 162 15.46 -9.89 2.96
CA ILE A 162 14.51 -10.04 4.07
C ILE A 162 14.09 -8.70 4.65
N CYS A 163 14.97 -7.70 4.69
CA CYS A 163 14.59 -6.35 5.14
C CYS A 163 13.73 -5.59 4.13
N ALA A 164 13.87 -5.87 2.83
CA ALA A 164 13.16 -5.16 1.76
C ALA A 164 11.79 -5.75 1.38
N SER A 165 11.58 -7.05 1.57
CA SER A 165 10.36 -7.77 1.18
C SER A 165 9.17 -7.84 2.15
N PRO A 166 9.21 -7.46 3.45
CA PRO A 166 8.09 -7.69 4.36
C PRO A 166 6.83 -6.92 3.99
N ALA A 167 7.01 -5.67 3.54
CA ALA A 167 5.92 -4.84 3.06
C ALA A 167 5.51 -5.17 1.60
N ALA A 168 5.99 -6.25 1.00
CA ALA A 168 5.60 -6.65 -0.36
C ALA A 168 4.16 -7.18 -0.40
N ILE A 169 3.69 -7.75 0.71
CA ILE A 169 2.29 -8.15 0.92
C ILE A 169 1.72 -7.31 2.05
N ILE A 170 0.55 -6.72 1.85
CA ILE A 170 -0.11 -5.95 2.92
C ILE A 170 -0.75 -6.91 3.92
N LEU A 171 -0.29 -6.82 5.17
CA LEU A 171 -0.87 -7.53 6.31
C LEU A 171 -1.74 -6.63 7.20
N ALA A 172 -1.46 -5.32 7.23
CA ALA A 172 -2.08 -4.36 8.15
C ALA A 172 -3.54 -4.03 7.76
N PRO A 173 -4.55 -4.47 8.56
CA PRO A 173 -5.97 -4.25 8.28
C PRO A 173 -6.37 -2.78 8.24
N THR A 174 -5.66 -1.96 9.03
CA THR A 174 -5.90 -0.52 9.17
C THR A 174 -4.92 0.30 8.35
N SER A 175 -4.25 -0.28 7.34
CA SER A 175 -3.41 0.52 6.42
C SER A 175 -4.29 1.37 5.50
N GLY A 176 -3.76 2.54 5.08
CA GLY A 176 -4.49 3.44 4.19
C GLY A 176 -4.89 2.77 2.87
N ASP A 177 -4.04 1.90 2.34
CA ASP A 177 -4.32 1.14 1.12
C ASP A 177 -5.48 0.15 1.30
N VAL A 178 -5.58 -0.52 2.45
CA VAL A 178 -6.68 -1.46 2.75
C VAL A 178 -7.99 -0.72 2.98
N VAL A 179 -7.96 0.43 3.66
CA VAL A 179 -9.16 1.27 3.85
C VAL A 179 -9.70 1.75 2.50
N LEU A 180 -8.80 2.18 1.60
CA LEU A 180 -9.15 2.55 0.24
C LEU A 180 -9.66 1.37 -0.58
N ALA A 181 -9.01 0.22 -0.49
CA ALA A 181 -9.43 -1.00 -1.17
C ALA A 181 -10.83 -1.46 -0.70
N ALA A 182 -11.10 -1.42 0.60
CA ALA A 182 -12.41 -1.77 1.17
C ALA A 182 -13.51 -0.82 0.66
N LYS A 183 -13.22 0.48 0.58
CA LYS A 183 -14.17 1.47 0.03
C LYS A 183 -14.46 1.20 -1.45
N ALA A 184 -13.44 0.87 -2.24
CA ALA A 184 -13.59 0.52 -3.65
C ALA A 184 -14.24 -0.86 -3.86
N ALA A 185 -14.10 -1.76 -2.88
CA ALA A 185 -14.79 -3.04 -2.82
C ALA A 185 -16.28 -2.91 -2.44
N GLU A 186 -16.70 -1.74 -1.98
CA GLU A 186 -18.02 -1.50 -1.37
C GLU A 186 -18.30 -2.45 -0.19
N MET A 187 -17.25 -2.80 0.55
CA MET A 187 -17.31 -3.72 1.70
C MET A 187 -17.00 -3.01 3.02
N PRO A 188 -17.63 -3.41 4.14
CA PRO A 188 -17.20 -2.99 5.47
C PRO A 188 -15.72 -3.32 5.70
N LEU A 189 -14.98 -2.40 6.32
CA LEU A 189 -13.52 -2.54 6.51
C LEU A 189 -13.15 -3.85 7.21
N VAL A 190 -13.87 -4.21 8.28
CA VAL A 190 -13.59 -5.43 9.05
C VAL A 190 -13.75 -6.68 8.18
N ASP A 191 -14.80 -6.73 7.37
CA ASP A 191 -15.07 -7.86 6.48
C ASP A 191 -14.04 -7.95 5.35
N PHE A 192 -13.74 -6.82 4.72
CA PHE A 192 -12.73 -6.75 3.67
C PHE A 192 -11.33 -7.12 4.20
N ALA A 193 -10.94 -6.59 5.35
CA ALA A 193 -9.60 -6.79 5.86
C ALA A 193 -9.40 -8.19 6.44
N PHE A 194 -10.29 -8.65 7.33
CA PHE A 194 -10.08 -9.89 8.09
C PHE A 194 -10.64 -11.13 7.43
N LYS A 195 -11.78 -11.04 6.73
CA LYS A 195 -12.43 -12.23 6.14
C LYS A 195 -11.92 -12.55 4.73
N THR A 196 -11.46 -11.55 3.97
CA THR A 196 -11.05 -11.74 2.57
C THR A 196 -9.56 -11.50 2.35
N THR A 197 -9.05 -10.30 2.68
CA THR A 197 -7.65 -9.94 2.36
C THR A 197 -6.62 -10.66 3.23
N LEU A 198 -6.83 -10.71 4.55
CA LEU A 198 -5.86 -11.27 5.49
C LEU A 198 -5.53 -12.75 5.24
N PRO A 199 -6.50 -13.66 4.99
CA PRO A 199 -6.21 -15.06 4.64
C PRO A 199 -5.33 -15.19 3.39
N ILE A 200 -5.62 -14.38 2.36
CA ILE A 200 -4.83 -14.34 1.11
C ILE A 200 -3.40 -13.87 1.39
N SER A 201 -3.25 -12.79 2.18
CA SER A 201 -1.94 -12.27 2.58
C SER A 201 -1.12 -13.29 3.36
N ILE A 202 -1.73 -14.01 4.32
CA ILE A 202 -1.05 -15.04 5.10
C ILE A 202 -0.55 -16.17 4.20
N ALA A 203 -1.40 -16.67 3.28
CA ALA A 203 -1.01 -17.70 2.32
C ALA A 203 0.17 -17.24 1.45
N ALA A 204 0.11 -16.01 0.93
CA ALA A 204 1.19 -15.44 0.13
C ALA A 204 2.48 -15.31 0.93
N ILE A 205 2.44 -14.80 2.18
CA ILE A 205 3.62 -14.66 3.04
C ILE A 205 4.26 -16.02 3.33
N VAL A 206 3.48 -17.05 3.63
CA VAL A 206 4.01 -18.41 3.87
C VAL A 206 4.74 -18.93 2.63
N CYS A 207 4.13 -18.81 1.45
CA CYS A 207 4.77 -19.23 0.20
C CYS A 207 6.00 -18.39 -0.16
N MET A 208 5.97 -17.07 0.10
CA MET A 208 7.13 -16.19 -0.06
C MET A 208 8.27 -16.59 0.88
N ALA A 209 7.98 -16.96 2.13
CA ALA A 209 8.97 -17.40 3.10
C ALA A 209 9.67 -18.69 2.63
N ILE A 210 8.90 -19.64 2.12
CA ILE A 210 9.42 -20.88 1.52
C ILE A 210 10.29 -20.55 0.30
N ALA A 211 9.83 -19.66 -0.58
CA ALA A 211 10.60 -19.21 -1.73
C ALA A 211 11.90 -18.49 -1.33
N HIS A 212 11.87 -17.66 -0.29
CA HIS A 212 13.06 -17.03 0.28
C HIS A 212 14.08 -18.08 0.74
N PHE A 213 13.63 -19.12 1.48
CA PHE A 213 14.51 -20.20 1.94
C PHE A 213 15.32 -20.83 0.80
N PHE A 214 14.64 -21.27 -0.27
CA PHE A 214 15.30 -21.95 -1.38
C PHE A 214 16.07 -20.99 -2.28
N TRP A 215 15.52 -19.82 -2.58
CA TRP A 215 16.10 -18.88 -3.52
C TRP A 215 17.38 -18.22 -2.99
N GLN A 216 17.38 -17.80 -1.71
CA GLN A 216 18.59 -17.22 -1.12
C GLN A 216 19.70 -18.27 -1.05
N ARG A 217 19.40 -19.51 -0.65
CA ARG A 217 20.37 -20.61 -0.60
C ARG A 217 20.98 -20.93 -1.96
N TYR A 218 20.16 -20.89 -3.01
CA TYR A 218 20.63 -21.08 -4.39
C TYR A 218 21.58 -19.96 -4.81
N LEU A 219 21.22 -18.70 -4.56
CA LEU A 219 22.03 -17.54 -4.95
C LEU A 219 23.34 -17.46 -4.16
N ASP A 220 23.30 -17.75 -2.85
CA ASP A 220 24.49 -17.75 -1.99
C ASP A 220 25.48 -18.83 -2.44
N LYS A 221 24.99 -20.04 -2.78
CA LYS A 221 25.84 -21.11 -3.34
C LYS A 221 26.40 -20.75 -4.72
N LYS A 222 25.62 -20.05 -5.57
CA LYS A 222 26.05 -19.66 -6.91
C LYS A 222 27.13 -18.59 -6.89
N ASN A 223 27.07 -17.68 -5.93
CA ASN A 223 27.99 -16.54 -5.84
C ASN A 223 29.22 -16.79 -4.96
N ASN A 224 29.33 -17.95 -4.28
CA ASN A 224 30.39 -18.22 -3.30
C ASN A 224 30.52 -17.10 -2.24
N GLU A 225 29.38 -16.63 -1.71
CA GLU A 225 29.34 -15.51 -0.76
C GLU A 225 30.16 -15.83 0.50
N GLN A 226 31.03 -14.89 0.90
CA GLN A 226 31.79 -15.00 2.15
C GLN A 226 30.97 -14.44 3.32
N HIS A 227 31.07 -15.11 4.46
CA HIS A 227 30.34 -14.73 5.67
C HIS A 227 31.18 -13.71 6.42
N HIS A 228 30.70 -12.46 6.47
CA HIS A 228 31.35 -11.40 7.23
C HIS A 228 30.59 -11.18 8.53
N ILE A 229 31.25 -11.44 9.66
CA ILE A 229 30.71 -11.10 10.98
C ILE A 229 30.83 -9.58 11.17
N MET A 230 29.73 -8.94 11.54
CA MET A 230 29.67 -7.54 11.95
C MET A 230 29.61 -7.47 13.48
N ASP A 231 30.13 -6.41 14.09
CA ASP A 231 29.87 -6.17 15.51
C ASP A 231 28.36 -5.93 15.73
N VAL A 232 27.72 -6.74 16.58
CA VAL A 232 26.31 -6.54 16.94
C VAL A 232 26.23 -5.26 17.76
N SER A 233 25.74 -4.16 17.19
CA SER A 233 25.28 -3.03 17.98
C SER A 233 24.02 -3.46 18.73
N GLU A 234 23.99 -3.31 20.06
CA GLU A 234 22.78 -3.56 20.85
C GLU A 234 21.62 -2.70 20.34
N ILE A 235 20.41 -3.28 20.32
CA ILE A 235 19.20 -2.54 19.99
C ILE A 235 18.89 -1.56 21.13
N THR A 236 19.33 -0.32 20.99
CA THR A 236 19.06 0.77 21.94
C THR A 236 17.70 1.40 21.65
N THR A 237 16.81 1.38 22.63
CA THR A 237 15.51 2.07 22.57
C THR A 237 15.35 2.88 23.85
N HIS A 238 14.98 4.15 23.74
CA HIS A 238 14.74 5.00 24.90
C HIS A 238 13.28 4.96 25.39
N ALA A 239 12.39 4.31 24.66
CA ALA A 239 10.97 4.18 25.00
C ALA A 239 10.68 2.98 25.93
N PRO A 240 9.69 3.08 26.86
CA PRO A 240 9.28 2.02 27.76
C PRO A 240 8.77 0.77 27.01
N GLY A 241 8.98 -0.41 27.59
CA GLY A 241 8.57 -1.67 26.97
C GLY A 241 7.07 -1.77 26.63
N PHE A 242 6.20 -1.13 27.43
CA PHE A 242 4.75 -1.17 27.19
C PHE A 242 4.30 -0.36 25.96
N TYR A 243 5.16 0.51 25.41
CA TYR A 243 4.84 1.26 24.18
C TYR A 243 4.63 0.36 22.98
N ALA A 244 5.10 -0.90 23.03
CA ALA A 244 4.88 -1.89 21.99
C ALA A 244 3.40 -2.12 21.65
N VAL A 245 2.47 -1.85 22.57
CA VAL A 245 1.04 -2.01 22.33
C VAL A 245 0.45 -0.87 21.50
N LEU A 246 1.02 0.35 21.60
CA LEU A 246 0.44 1.56 21.02
C LEU A 246 0.24 1.47 19.50
N PRO A 247 1.21 0.99 18.69
CA PRO A 247 1.01 0.90 17.24
C PRO A 247 -0.13 -0.02 16.81
N PHE A 248 -0.53 -0.98 17.65
CA PHE A 248 -1.62 -1.92 17.38
C PHE A 248 -2.99 -1.42 17.88
N THR A 249 -3.04 -0.32 18.62
CA THR A 249 -4.29 0.23 19.16
C THR A 249 -5.35 0.54 18.09
N PRO A 250 -5.02 0.99 16.85
CA PRO A 250 -6.05 1.17 15.82
C PRO A 250 -6.73 -0.14 15.41
N ILE A 251 -5.96 -1.24 15.31
CA ILE A 251 -6.49 -2.56 14.97
C ILE A 251 -7.42 -3.03 16.09
N LEU A 252 -6.99 -2.92 17.35
CA LEU A 252 -7.80 -3.26 18.52
C LEU A 252 -9.08 -2.41 18.58
N GLY A 253 -8.96 -1.10 18.32
CA GLY A 253 -10.09 -0.18 18.32
C GLY A 253 -11.13 -0.54 17.27
N VAL A 254 -10.72 -0.82 16.04
CA VAL A 254 -11.65 -1.23 14.96
C VAL A 254 -12.35 -2.55 15.28
N LEU A 255 -11.69 -3.49 15.97
CA LEU A 255 -12.29 -4.76 16.37
C LEU A 255 -13.25 -4.63 17.56
N VAL A 256 -12.97 -3.75 18.52
CA VAL A 256 -13.81 -3.52 19.69
C VAL A 256 -15.04 -2.68 19.34
N PHE A 257 -14.87 -1.67 18.49
CA PHE A 257 -15.93 -0.74 18.07
C PHE A 257 -16.55 -1.14 16.72
N ASP A 258 -16.73 -2.44 16.47
CA ASP A 258 -17.33 -3.00 15.24
C ASP A 258 -18.87 -3.11 15.28
N GLY A 259 -19.51 -2.66 16.37
CA GLY A 259 -20.95 -2.80 16.60
C GLY A 259 -21.37 -4.04 17.40
N LYS A 260 -20.49 -5.03 17.60
CA LYS A 260 -20.79 -6.23 18.41
C LYS A 260 -20.47 -6.06 19.89
N TRP A 261 -19.29 -5.53 20.19
CA TRP A 261 -18.78 -5.39 21.56
C TRP A 261 -18.94 -3.95 22.09
N GLY A 262 -18.79 -2.98 21.21
CA GLY A 262 -19.02 -1.56 21.47
C GLY A 262 -19.84 -0.92 20.36
N PRO A 263 -20.14 0.39 20.45
CA PRO A 263 -20.80 1.11 19.38
C PRO A 263 -19.96 1.07 18.10
N GLU A 264 -20.61 1.03 16.94
CA GLU A 264 -19.93 1.12 15.65
C GLU A 264 -19.33 2.53 15.49
N LEU A 265 -18.00 2.62 15.56
CA LEU A 265 -17.29 3.88 15.40
C LEU A 265 -16.61 3.98 14.05
N HIS A 266 -16.69 5.17 13.46
CA HIS A 266 -15.91 5.50 12.28
C HIS A 266 -14.40 5.40 12.56
N ILE A 267 -13.61 4.92 11.59
CA ILE A 267 -12.16 4.72 11.77
C ILE A 267 -11.43 5.99 12.22
N ILE A 268 -11.85 7.16 11.73
CA ILE A 268 -11.28 8.46 12.15
C ILE A 268 -11.48 8.66 13.65
N THR A 269 -12.68 8.38 14.18
CA THR A 269 -12.99 8.51 15.60
C THR A 269 -12.10 7.59 16.43
N VAL A 270 -11.91 6.35 15.98
CA VAL A 270 -11.00 5.40 16.63
C VAL A 270 -9.57 5.94 16.65
N LEU A 271 -9.07 6.46 15.52
CA LEU A 271 -7.71 6.98 15.40
C LEU A 271 -7.47 8.23 16.25
N VAL A 272 -8.45 9.13 16.34
CA VAL A 272 -8.39 10.28 17.26
C VAL A 272 -8.29 9.78 18.70
N GLY A 273 -9.07 8.77 19.07
CA GLY A 273 -8.97 8.11 20.37
C GLY A 273 -7.59 7.50 20.65
N CYS A 274 -7.02 6.78 19.68
CA CYS A 274 -5.67 6.20 19.78
C CYS A 274 -4.58 7.28 19.94
N MET A 275 -4.69 8.38 19.19
CA MET A 275 -3.74 9.50 19.28
C MET A 275 -3.85 10.23 20.61
N LEU A 276 -5.07 10.43 21.13
CA LEU A 276 -5.30 11.01 22.45
C LEU A 276 -4.75 10.11 23.55
N LEU A 277 -5.00 8.79 23.48
CA LEU A 277 -4.46 7.82 24.42
C LEU A 277 -2.93 7.88 24.46
N ALA A 278 -2.28 7.88 23.29
CA ALA A 278 -0.83 7.97 23.20
C ALA A 278 -0.30 9.31 23.76
N ALA A 279 -0.96 10.43 23.46
CA ALA A 279 -0.59 11.75 23.98
C ALA A 279 -0.74 11.84 25.51
N VAL A 280 -1.79 11.25 26.08
CA VAL A 280 -1.97 11.16 27.54
C VAL A 280 -0.88 10.30 28.17
N ILE A 281 -0.54 9.16 27.58
CA ILE A 281 0.55 8.30 28.06
C ILE A 281 1.90 9.04 28.00
N GLU A 282 2.17 9.77 26.93
CA GLU A 282 3.40 10.58 26.78
C GLU A 282 3.43 11.72 27.81
N PHE A 283 2.29 12.36 28.10
CA PHE A 283 2.17 13.36 29.15
C PHE A 283 2.44 12.78 30.53
N LEU A 284 1.82 11.65 30.88
CA LEU A 284 2.02 10.99 32.18
C LEU A 284 3.46 10.51 32.39
N ARG A 285 4.18 10.21 31.30
CA ARG A 285 5.60 9.83 31.35
C ARG A 285 6.52 11.04 31.48
N SER A 286 6.34 12.04 30.62
CA SER A 286 7.25 13.18 30.52
C SER A 286 6.93 14.31 31.49
N PHE A 287 5.69 14.37 31.98
CA PHE A 287 5.07 15.52 32.66
C PHE A 287 5.31 16.86 31.93
N SER A 288 5.48 16.81 30.59
CA SER A 288 5.82 17.97 29.76
C SER A 288 4.84 18.13 28.61
N ALA A 289 3.88 19.04 28.76
CA ALA A 289 2.95 19.38 27.69
C ALA A 289 3.69 19.86 26.42
N LYS A 290 4.83 20.54 26.57
CA LYS A 290 5.66 20.99 25.45
C LYS A 290 6.16 19.83 24.59
N GLN A 291 6.64 18.75 25.22
CA GLN A 291 7.09 17.56 24.48
C GLN A 291 5.92 16.89 23.76
N VAL A 292 4.78 16.73 24.44
CA VAL A 292 3.57 16.14 23.84
C VAL A 292 3.10 16.93 22.63
N PHE A 293 3.02 18.26 22.73
CA PHE A 293 2.60 19.12 21.61
C PHE A 293 3.60 19.09 20.45
N THR A 294 4.90 19.08 20.74
CA THR A 294 5.94 18.91 19.69
C THR A 294 5.76 17.58 18.95
N GLY A 295 5.44 16.50 19.68
CA GLY A 295 5.17 15.21 19.07
C GLY A 295 3.87 15.20 18.24
N LEU A 296 2.81 15.88 18.70
CA LEU A 296 1.57 16.03 17.92
C LEU A 296 1.79 16.85 16.64
N GLU A 297 2.68 17.84 16.63
CA GLU A 297 3.07 18.55 15.40
C GLU A 297 3.70 17.60 14.37
N VAL A 298 4.47 16.59 14.82
CA VAL A 298 4.99 15.53 13.92
C VAL A 298 3.85 14.72 13.32
N ALA A 299 2.82 14.42 14.10
CA ALA A 299 1.62 13.76 13.60
C ALA A 299 0.94 14.61 12.51
N TYR A 300 0.75 15.90 12.75
CA TYR A 300 0.12 16.82 11.77
C TYR A 300 0.96 17.01 10.51
N ARG A 301 2.29 17.01 10.61
CA ARG A 301 3.18 16.99 9.43
C ARG A 301 3.00 15.70 8.63
N GLY A 302 2.90 14.55 9.31
CA GLY A 302 2.58 13.28 8.66
C GLY A 302 1.23 13.30 7.93
N MET A 303 0.22 13.98 8.49
CA MET A 303 -1.07 14.21 7.81
C MET A 303 -0.89 15.10 6.57
N ALA A 304 -0.12 16.18 6.66
CA ALA A 304 0.12 17.09 5.55
C ALA A 304 0.88 16.42 4.39
N ASP A 305 1.87 15.59 4.70
CA ASP A 305 2.60 14.81 3.70
C ASP A 305 1.67 13.81 2.99
N ALA A 306 0.76 13.17 3.73
CA ALA A 306 -0.25 12.30 3.17
C ALA A 306 -1.28 13.06 2.30
N PHE A 307 -1.65 14.28 2.68
CA PHE A 307 -2.49 15.14 1.83
C PHE A 307 -1.83 15.38 0.46
N ALA A 308 -0.58 15.85 0.48
CA ALA A 308 0.14 16.22 -0.73
C ALA A 308 0.42 15.01 -1.63
N SER A 309 0.77 13.87 -1.05
CA SER A 309 1.21 12.68 -1.80
C SER A 309 0.07 11.73 -2.18
N VAL A 310 -0.93 11.55 -1.31
CA VAL A 310 -2.00 10.57 -1.47
C VAL A 310 -3.31 11.23 -1.88
N VAL A 311 -3.79 12.18 -1.09
CA VAL A 311 -5.13 12.77 -1.31
C VAL A 311 -5.19 13.48 -2.66
N MET A 312 -4.17 14.27 -3.00
CA MET A 312 -4.11 14.93 -4.31
C MET A 312 -4.04 13.94 -5.47
N LEU A 313 -3.38 12.78 -5.29
CA LEU A 313 -3.35 11.73 -6.30
C LEU A 313 -4.73 11.08 -6.48
N LEU A 314 -5.47 10.83 -5.39
CA LEU A 314 -6.83 10.30 -5.46
C LEU A 314 -7.78 11.27 -6.17
N VAL A 315 -7.65 12.57 -5.91
CA VAL A 315 -8.42 13.60 -6.63
C VAL A 315 -8.08 13.56 -8.12
N ALA A 316 -6.80 13.56 -8.48
CA ALA A 316 -6.36 13.50 -9.88
C ALA A 316 -6.84 12.21 -10.59
N ALA A 317 -6.75 11.07 -9.91
CA ALA A 317 -7.23 9.79 -10.40
C ALA A 317 -8.74 9.78 -10.59
N GLY A 318 -9.50 10.37 -9.66
CA GLY A 318 -10.95 10.54 -9.78
C GLY A 318 -11.34 11.41 -10.97
N VAL A 319 -10.64 12.53 -11.21
CA VAL A 319 -10.86 13.39 -12.40
C VAL A 319 -10.59 12.59 -13.68
N PHE A 320 -9.50 11.82 -13.71
CA PHE A 320 -9.16 10.96 -14.85
C PHE A 320 -10.19 9.85 -15.10
N ALA A 321 -10.60 9.14 -14.05
CA ALA A 321 -11.62 8.09 -14.09
C ALA A 321 -12.98 8.62 -14.59
N GLN A 322 -13.36 9.83 -14.15
CA GLN A 322 -14.56 10.48 -14.66
C GLN A 322 -14.41 10.89 -16.12
N GLY A 323 -13.25 11.42 -16.52
CA GLY A 323 -12.94 11.72 -17.91
C GLY A 323 -13.14 10.50 -18.82
N LEU A 324 -12.54 9.36 -18.48
CA LEU A 324 -12.69 8.12 -19.26
C LEU A 324 -14.14 7.62 -19.29
N SER A 325 -14.82 7.69 -18.16
CA SER A 325 -16.23 7.29 -18.04
C SER A 325 -17.14 8.16 -18.91
N THR A 326 -16.98 9.48 -18.85
CA THR A 326 -17.81 10.43 -19.58
C THR A 326 -17.53 10.36 -21.08
N VAL A 327 -16.27 10.22 -21.51
CA VAL A 327 -15.94 10.07 -22.94
C VAL A 327 -16.57 8.81 -23.55
N GLY A 328 -16.92 7.80 -22.75
CA GLY A 328 -17.51 6.53 -23.23
C GLY A 328 -16.47 5.41 -23.41
N PHE A 329 -15.25 5.62 -22.92
CA PHE A 329 -14.15 4.66 -23.04
C PHE A 329 -14.46 3.35 -22.31
N ILE A 330 -14.95 3.43 -21.06
CA ILE A 330 -15.23 2.24 -20.22
C ILE A 330 -16.30 1.37 -20.88
N SER A 331 -17.40 1.98 -21.34
CA SER A 331 -18.48 1.28 -22.04
C SER A 331 -17.98 0.58 -23.31
N GLY A 332 -17.08 1.23 -24.07
CA GLY A 332 -16.49 0.62 -25.25
C GLY A 332 -15.54 -0.56 -24.95
N LEU A 333 -14.76 -0.49 -23.86
CA LEU A 333 -13.90 -1.61 -23.44
C LEU A 333 -14.73 -2.85 -23.10
N ILE A 334 -15.91 -2.65 -22.53
CA ILE A 334 -16.81 -3.74 -22.15
C ILE A 334 -17.45 -4.38 -23.38
N SER A 335 -17.89 -3.59 -24.37
CA SER A 335 -18.39 -4.16 -25.63
C SER A 335 -17.35 -5.04 -26.32
N LEU A 336 -16.06 -4.69 -26.20
CA LEU A 336 -14.95 -5.53 -26.63
C LEU A 336 -14.77 -6.76 -25.73
N ALA A 337 -14.74 -6.60 -24.41
CA ALA A 337 -14.51 -7.71 -23.46
C ALA A 337 -15.64 -8.75 -23.42
N GLN A 338 -16.91 -8.33 -23.56
CA GLN A 338 -18.07 -9.22 -23.59
C GLN A 338 -18.06 -10.17 -24.81
N SER A 339 -17.33 -9.83 -25.88
CA SER A 339 -17.15 -10.70 -27.03
C SER A 339 -16.19 -11.88 -26.80
N PHE A 340 -15.47 -11.90 -25.67
CA PHE A 340 -14.44 -12.92 -25.37
C PHE A 340 -14.80 -13.95 -24.28
N GLY A 341 -15.92 -13.82 -23.55
CA GLY A 341 -16.27 -14.74 -22.45
C GLY A 341 -15.34 -14.65 -21.21
N THR A 342 -15.85 -15.06 -20.03
CA THR A 342 -15.23 -14.93 -18.68
C THR A 342 -14.41 -13.64 -18.46
N GLY A 343 -15.06 -12.47 -18.62
CA GLY A 343 -14.38 -11.17 -18.51
C GLY A 343 -13.76 -10.87 -17.14
N GLY A 344 -14.24 -11.50 -16.05
CA GLY A 344 -13.78 -11.24 -14.68
C GLY A 344 -12.31 -11.59 -14.46
N ILE A 345 -11.91 -12.84 -14.69
CA ILE A 345 -10.52 -13.29 -14.51
C ILE A 345 -9.56 -12.56 -15.45
N ILE A 346 -9.96 -12.31 -16.70
CA ILE A 346 -9.16 -11.56 -17.67
C ILE A 346 -8.93 -10.14 -17.17
N MET A 347 -9.97 -9.46 -16.68
CA MET A 347 -9.86 -8.11 -16.15
C MET A 347 -8.97 -8.07 -14.90
N MET A 348 -9.13 -9.03 -13.99
CA MET A 348 -8.27 -9.16 -12.82
C MET A 348 -6.79 -9.29 -13.23
N LEU A 349 -6.48 -10.19 -14.17
CA LEU A 349 -5.10 -10.38 -14.64
C LEU A 349 -4.54 -9.14 -15.34
N VAL A 350 -5.36 -8.46 -16.16
CA VAL A 350 -4.96 -7.20 -16.81
C VAL A 350 -4.63 -6.14 -15.76
N LEU A 351 -5.52 -5.93 -14.77
CA LEU A 351 -5.32 -4.96 -13.70
C LEU A 351 -4.06 -5.29 -12.87
N VAL A 352 -3.84 -6.56 -12.56
CA VAL A 352 -2.64 -7.03 -11.87
C VAL A 352 -1.37 -6.69 -12.65
N VAL A 353 -1.32 -7.07 -13.93
CA VAL A 353 -0.11 -6.87 -14.76
C VAL A 353 0.19 -5.39 -14.95
N ILE A 354 -0.80 -4.58 -15.33
CA ILE A 354 -0.56 -3.14 -15.55
C ILE A 354 -0.15 -2.43 -14.25
N THR A 355 -0.77 -2.79 -13.12
CA THR A 355 -0.48 -2.17 -11.83
C THR A 355 0.91 -2.56 -11.34
N MET A 356 1.28 -3.83 -11.47
CA MET A 356 2.61 -4.32 -11.13
C MET A 356 3.70 -3.63 -11.97
N LEU A 357 3.51 -3.53 -13.30
CA LEU A 357 4.48 -2.87 -14.18
C LEU A 357 4.60 -1.37 -13.86
N ALA A 358 3.48 -0.71 -13.57
CA ALA A 358 3.49 0.68 -13.12
C ALA A 358 4.21 0.83 -11.76
N ALA A 359 4.04 -0.09 -10.83
CA ALA A 359 4.74 -0.07 -9.54
C ALA A 359 6.24 -0.34 -9.70
N MET A 360 6.62 -1.27 -10.58
CA MET A 360 8.02 -1.56 -10.91
C MET A 360 8.74 -0.36 -11.52
N THR A 361 8.06 0.38 -12.40
CA THR A 361 8.63 1.54 -13.09
C THR A 361 8.71 2.77 -12.19
N THR A 362 7.65 3.03 -11.41
CA THR A 362 7.59 4.19 -10.52
C THR A 362 8.31 4.00 -9.19
N GLY A 363 8.59 2.75 -8.79
CA GLY A 363 9.14 2.43 -7.48
C GLY A 363 8.18 2.68 -6.31
N SER A 364 6.89 2.87 -6.58
CA SER A 364 5.84 3.14 -5.59
C SER A 364 4.75 2.07 -5.66
N GLY A 365 4.40 1.50 -4.51
CA GLY A 365 3.26 0.57 -4.41
C GLY A 365 1.93 1.30 -4.29
N ASN A 366 1.96 2.55 -3.84
CA ASN A 366 0.75 3.29 -3.55
C ASN A 366 0.31 4.09 -4.79
N ALA A 367 1.26 4.66 -5.55
CA ALA A 367 0.91 5.52 -6.67
C ALA A 367 0.09 4.82 -7.77
N PRO A 368 0.48 3.63 -8.26
CA PRO A 368 -0.33 2.90 -9.26
C PRO A 368 -1.65 2.41 -8.68
N PHE A 369 -1.64 1.89 -7.45
CA PHE A 369 -2.85 1.41 -6.80
C PHE A 369 -3.87 2.55 -6.66
N TYR A 370 -3.47 3.70 -6.11
CA TYR A 370 -4.33 4.88 -5.93
C TYR A 370 -4.83 5.45 -7.26
N ALA A 371 -4.02 5.37 -8.31
CA ALA A 371 -4.41 5.80 -9.64
C ALA A 371 -5.52 4.91 -10.25
N PHE A 372 -5.43 3.60 -10.07
CA PHE A 372 -6.33 2.65 -10.74
C PHE A 372 -7.51 2.20 -9.88
N VAL A 373 -7.43 2.30 -8.55
CA VAL A 373 -8.50 1.85 -7.64
C VAL A 373 -9.81 2.63 -7.82
N GLU A 374 -9.74 3.89 -8.24
CA GLU A 374 -10.91 4.71 -8.59
C GLU A 374 -11.71 4.15 -9.79
N LEU A 375 -11.10 3.28 -10.60
CA LEU A 375 -11.78 2.61 -11.72
C LEU A 375 -12.56 1.37 -11.28
N ILE A 376 -12.22 0.78 -10.12
CA ILE A 376 -12.75 -0.52 -9.71
C ILE A 376 -14.27 -0.54 -9.59
N PRO A 377 -14.95 0.37 -8.86
CA PRO A 377 -16.40 0.28 -8.70
C PRO A 377 -17.14 0.32 -10.04
N LYS A 378 -16.68 1.19 -10.96
CA LYS A 378 -17.28 1.33 -12.30
C LYS A 378 -17.04 0.08 -13.15
N LEU A 379 -15.82 -0.46 -13.14
CA LEU A 379 -15.49 -1.68 -13.89
C LEU A 379 -16.30 -2.87 -13.36
N ALA A 380 -16.35 -3.04 -12.03
CA ALA A 380 -17.06 -4.11 -11.37
C ALA A 380 -18.56 -4.08 -11.67
N ALA A 381 -19.21 -2.93 -11.44
CA ALA A 381 -20.64 -2.76 -11.68
C ALA A 381 -21.04 -3.02 -13.14
N GLN A 382 -20.25 -2.55 -14.10
CA GLN A 382 -20.58 -2.72 -15.52
C GLN A 382 -20.24 -4.11 -16.06
N MET A 383 -19.31 -4.83 -15.43
CA MET A 383 -18.99 -6.22 -15.75
C MET A 383 -19.83 -7.24 -14.97
N GLY A 384 -20.61 -6.78 -13.98
CA GLY A 384 -21.37 -7.63 -13.07
C GLY A 384 -20.48 -8.53 -12.22
N VAL A 385 -19.26 -8.08 -11.89
CA VAL A 385 -18.31 -8.84 -11.04
C VAL A 385 -18.19 -8.19 -9.67
N ASN A 386 -17.81 -8.98 -8.68
CA ASN A 386 -17.52 -8.51 -7.34
C ASN A 386 -16.33 -7.52 -7.38
N PRO A 387 -16.45 -6.27 -6.90
CA PRO A 387 -15.33 -5.34 -6.92
C PRO A 387 -14.15 -5.79 -6.04
N ALA A 388 -14.41 -6.58 -4.99
CA ALA A 388 -13.37 -7.20 -4.15
C ALA A 388 -12.47 -8.15 -4.95
N TYR A 389 -13.05 -8.90 -5.89
CA TYR A 389 -12.34 -9.84 -6.77
C TYR A 389 -11.31 -9.13 -7.67
N LEU A 390 -11.54 -7.87 -8.01
CA LEU A 390 -10.61 -7.06 -8.80
C LEU A 390 -9.58 -6.33 -7.93
N VAL A 391 -10.01 -5.70 -6.83
CA VAL A 391 -9.14 -4.79 -6.06
C VAL A 391 -8.10 -5.51 -5.21
N ILE A 392 -8.42 -6.68 -4.64
CA ILE A 392 -7.50 -7.41 -3.76
C ILE A 392 -6.20 -7.80 -4.48
N PRO A 393 -6.24 -8.50 -5.63
CA PRO A 393 -5.01 -8.88 -6.31
C PRO A 393 -4.30 -7.66 -6.89
N MET A 394 -5.03 -6.62 -7.31
CA MET A 394 -4.43 -5.35 -7.76
C MET A 394 -3.65 -4.65 -6.65
N LEU A 395 -4.21 -4.58 -5.43
CA LEU A 395 -3.57 -4.00 -4.24
C LEU A 395 -2.23 -4.68 -3.95
N GLN A 396 -2.22 -6.01 -3.92
CA GLN A 396 -1.02 -6.78 -3.64
C GLN A 396 -0.02 -6.70 -4.80
N ALA A 397 -0.48 -6.77 -6.05
CA ALA A 397 0.36 -6.65 -7.23
C ALA A 397 1.14 -5.34 -7.26
N SER A 398 0.52 -4.24 -6.83
CA SER A 398 1.19 -2.94 -6.70
C SER A 398 2.32 -2.97 -5.67
N ASN A 399 2.10 -3.57 -4.50
CA ASN A 399 3.12 -3.66 -3.45
C ASN A 399 4.25 -4.64 -3.77
N LEU A 400 3.91 -5.76 -4.42
CA LEU A 400 4.84 -6.72 -4.97
C LEU A 400 5.71 -6.07 -6.05
N GLY A 401 5.10 -5.33 -6.98
CA GLY A 401 5.80 -4.59 -8.04
C GLY A 401 6.79 -3.56 -7.50
N ARG A 402 6.44 -2.83 -6.43
CA ARG A 402 7.37 -1.93 -5.73
C ARG A 402 8.64 -2.66 -5.27
N THR A 403 8.50 -3.85 -4.71
CA THR A 403 9.61 -4.67 -4.20
C THR A 403 10.56 -5.16 -5.30
N LEU A 404 10.10 -5.18 -6.55
CA LEU A 404 10.91 -5.49 -7.74
C LEU A 404 11.49 -4.25 -8.44
N SER A 405 11.26 -3.06 -7.89
CA SER A 405 11.76 -1.83 -8.48
C SER A 405 13.12 -1.45 -7.88
N PRO A 406 14.18 -1.31 -8.69
CA PRO A 406 15.49 -0.86 -8.23
C PRO A 406 15.52 0.62 -7.83
N VAL A 407 14.48 1.38 -8.20
CA VAL A 407 14.32 2.80 -7.87
C VAL A 407 13.35 3.03 -6.71
N SER A 408 12.77 1.96 -6.14
CA SER A 408 11.89 2.12 -4.98
C SER A 408 12.67 2.58 -3.74
N GLY A 409 12.06 3.46 -2.95
CA GLY A 409 12.70 4.02 -1.76
C GLY A 409 13.19 2.95 -0.77
N VAL A 410 12.41 1.87 -0.57
CA VAL A 410 12.81 0.76 0.30
C VAL A 410 14.02 0.00 -0.25
N VAL A 411 14.03 -0.33 -1.55
CA VAL A 411 15.16 -1.06 -2.16
C VAL A 411 16.41 -0.19 -2.17
N VAL A 412 16.29 1.09 -2.50
CA VAL A 412 17.41 2.05 -2.50
C VAL A 412 17.98 2.21 -1.09
N ALA A 413 17.13 2.42 -0.08
CA ALA A 413 17.59 2.60 1.30
C ALA A 413 18.26 1.33 1.84
N VAL A 414 17.62 0.17 1.66
CA VAL A 414 18.13 -1.13 2.13
C VAL A 414 19.44 -1.49 1.43
N SER A 415 19.52 -1.35 0.10
CA SER A 415 20.75 -1.65 -0.65
C SER A 415 21.90 -0.72 -0.28
N GLY A 416 21.62 0.58 -0.08
CA GLY A 416 22.60 1.56 0.38
C GLY A 416 23.17 1.22 1.75
N MET A 417 22.31 0.89 2.72
CA MET A 417 22.74 0.47 4.06
C MET A 417 23.49 -0.87 4.04
N ALA A 418 23.07 -1.80 3.18
CA ALA A 418 23.74 -3.09 2.98
C ALA A 418 25.04 -2.97 2.16
N LYS A 419 25.34 -1.81 1.57
CA LYS A 419 26.49 -1.57 0.67
C LYS A 419 26.53 -2.52 -0.53
N ILE A 420 25.37 -2.79 -1.12
CA ILE A 420 25.21 -3.64 -2.32
C ILE A 420 24.43 -2.89 -3.39
N SER A 421 24.40 -3.43 -4.61
CA SER A 421 23.62 -2.84 -5.70
C SER A 421 22.11 -3.01 -5.44
N PRO A 422 21.26 -1.99 -5.72
CA PRO A 422 19.81 -2.14 -5.73
C PRO A 422 19.32 -3.31 -6.59
N PHE A 423 20.00 -3.56 -7.71
CA PHE A 423 19.69 -4.70 -8.60
C PHE A 423 19.96 -6.05 -7.94
N GLU A 424 20.90 -6.12 -7.00
CA GLU A 424 21.16 -7.34 -6.26
C GLU A 424 20.01 -7.67 -5.31
N VAL A 425 19.49 -6.65 -4.61
CA VAL A 425 18.29 -6.79 -3.78
C VAL A 425 17.10 -7.24 -4.62
N VAL A 426 16.84 -6.60 -5.76
CA VAL A 426 15.75 -6.98 -6.69
C VAL A 426 15.91 -8.42 -7.19
N LYS A 427 17.13 -8.83 -7.57
CA LYS A 427 17.41 -10.22 -7.98
C LYS A 427 17.08 -11.20 -6.86
N ARG A 428 17.40 -10.86 -5.61
CA ARG A 428 17.14 -11.70 -4.44
C ARG A 428 15.66 -11.69 -4.02
N THR A 429 14.89 -10.63 -4.27
CA THR A 429 13.46 -10.59 -4.00
C THR A 429 12.60 -11.12 -5.15
N SER A 430 13.15 -11.25 -6.36
CA SER A 430 12.44 -11.65 -7.59
C SER A 430 11.55 -12.90 -7.46
N VAL A 431 12.15 -14.05 -7.16
CA VAL A 431 11.41 -15.32 -7.06
C VAL A 431 10.39 -15.31 -5.92
N PRO A 432 10.73 -14.89 -4.68
CA PRO A 432 9.73 -14.74 -3.63
C PRO A 432 8.54 -13.88 -4.05
N VAL A 433 8.78 -12.71 -4.64
CA VAL A 433 7.69 -11.80 -5.06
C VAL A 433 6.81 -12.43 -6.14
N ILE A 434 7.39 -13.11 -7.14
CA ILE A 434 6.62 -13.78 -8.19
C ILE A 434 5.75 -14.90 -7.59
N VAL A 435 6.30 -15.68 -6.66
CA VAL A 435 5.53 -16.70 -5.93
C VAL A 435 4.39 -16.06 -5.15
N GLY A 436 4.65 -14.97 -4.42
CA GLY A 436 3.62 -14.21 -3.71
C GLY A 436 2.50 -13.74 -4.64
N LEU A 437 2.84 -13.21 -5.81
CA LEU A 437 1.86 -12.76 -6.80
C LEU A 437 0.96 -13.88 -7.30
N ILE A 438 1.56 -15.03 -7.67
CA ILE A 438 0.81 -16.20 -8.15
C ILE A 438 -0.13 -16.68 -7.06
N VAL A 439 0.34 -16.76 -5.81
CA VAL A 439 -0.50 -17.19 -4.69
C VAL A 439 -1.63 -16.21 -4.42
N VAL A 440 -1.40 -14.90 -4.51
CA VAL A 440 -2.47 -13.91 -4.39
C VAL A 440 -3.53 -14.14 -5.47
N ILE A 441 -3.13 -14.28 -6.74
CA ILE A 441 -4.07 -14.50 -7.85
C ILE A 441 -4.90 -15.78 -7.62
N VAL A 442 -4.24 -16.89 -7.32
CA VAL A 442 -4.90 -18.19 -7.11
C VAL A 442 -5.78 -18.18 -5.87
N ALA A 443 -5.32 -17.57 -4.77
CA ALA A 443 -6.11 -17.50 -3.54
C ALA A 443 -7.31 -16.55 -3.71
N THR A 444 -7.18 -15.45 -4.45
CA THR A 444 -8.34 -14.62 -4.82
C THR A 444 -9.35 -15.42 -5.63
N GLU A 445 -8.91 -16.19 -6.64
CA GLU A 445 -9.79 -17.04 -7.46
C GLU A 445 -10.57 -18.05 -6.63
N LEU A 446 -9.94 -18.63 -5.60
CA LEU A 446 -10.54 -19.68 -4.77
C LEU A 446 -11.42 -19.12 -3.63
N LEU A 447 -11.05 -17.98 -3.05
CA LEU A 447 -11.66 -17.49 -1.81
C LEU A 447 -12.62 -16.31 -2.02
N VAL A 448 -12.52 -15.60 -3.14
CA VAL A 448 -13.34 -14.42 -3.42
C VAL A 448 -14.31 -14.76 -4.55
N PRO A 449 -15.64 -14.75 -4.30
CA PRO A 449 -16.60 -15.07 -5.32
C PRO A 449 -16.55 -14.01 -6.44
N GLN A 450 -16.48 -14.46 -7.70
CA GLN A 450 -16.39 -13.59 -8.87
C GLN A 450 -17.66 -12.73 -9.05
N HIS A 451 -18.81 -13.20 -8.57
CA HIS A 451 -20.10 -12.51 -8.63
C HIS A 451 -20.66 -12.35 -7.20
N LEU A 452 -21.38 -11.25 -6.95
CA LEU A 452 -22.03 -10.95 -5.66
C LEU A 452 -23.33 -11.72 -5.49
#